data_AF-A0A0M2M4A2-F1
#
_entry.id   AF-A0A0M2M4A2-F1
#
_cell.length_a   1.000
_cell.length_b   1.000
_cell.length_c   1.000
_cell.angle_alpha   90.00
_cell.angle_beta   90.00
_cell.angle_gamma   90.00
#
_symmetry.space_group_name_H-M   'P 1'
#
loop_
_entity.id
_entity.type
_entity.pdbx_description
1 polymer ?
#
loop_
_entity_poly.entity_id
_entity_poly.type
_entity_poly.pdbx_seq_one_letter_code
_entity_poly.pdbx_strand_id
1 'polypeptide(L)'
;MSDDELWVTFGDLDTDAKTWGSAAERAAAIRGALAGVDLPNDAFSMWGYGLAVGYRSIRTHLLTNLGTGNEQYLGLQRVLTAAGMTYHEAEEAAETRFTDLAKQIEE
;
A
#
# COMPACT_ATOMS: atom_id res chain seq x y z
N MET A 1 10.48 -17.88 -26.00
CA MET A 1 10.16 -16.82 -25.01
C MET A 1 11.11 -17.07 -23.86
N SER A 2 12.07 -16.19 -23.62
CA SER A 2 12.91 -16.32 -22.44
C SER A 2 12.05 -16.00 -21.22
N ASP A 3 12.04 -16.91 -20.26
CA ASP A 3 11.74 -16.57 -18.88
C ASP A 3 12.91 -15.69 -18.43
N ASP A 4 12.81 -14.38 -18.68
CA ASP A 4 13.72 -13.41 -18.10
C ASP A 4 13.40 -13.40 -16.60
N GLU A 5 14.19 -14.17 -15.85
CA GLU A 5 14.14 -14.25 -14.41
C GLU A 5 14.35 -12.84 -13.85
N LEU A 6 13.26 -12.23 -13.38
CA LEU A 6 13.27 -10.87 -12.88
C LEU A 6 13.89 -10.90 -11.48
N TRP A 7 15.18 -10.54 -11.41
CA TRP A 7 15.92 -10.45 -10.16
C TRP A 7 15.36 -9.28 -9.34
N VAL A 8 14.48 -9.59 -8.40
CA VAL A 8 13.94 -8.61 -7.44
C VAL A 8 14.91 -8.53 -6.27
N THR A 9 15.52 -7.36 -6.06
CA THR A 9 16.44 -7.14 -4.94
C THR A 9 15.70 -6.65 -3.70
N PHE A 10 16.37 -6.70 -2.54
CA PHE A 10 15.87 -6.05 -1.31
C PHE A 10 15.55 -4.57 -1.53
N GLY A 11 16.39 -3.85 -2.29
CA GLY A 11 16.19 -2.43 -2.58
C GLY A 11 14.93 -2.14 -3.40
N ASP A 12 14.55 -3.05 -4.29
CA ASP A 12 13.33 -2.94 -5.09
C ASP A 12 12.09 -3.12 -4.20
N LEU A 13 12.11 -4.12 -3.30
CA LEU A 13 11.00 -4.38 -2.37
C LEU A 13 10.80 -3.22 -1.39
N ASP A 14 11.87 -2.63 -0.88
CA ASP A 14 11.79 -1.46 0.02
C ASP A 14 11.26 -0.22 -0.71
N THR A 15 11.70 0.00 -1.96
CA THR A 15 11.22 1.12 -2.80
C THR A 15 9.74 0.97 -3.11
N ASP A 16 9.29 -0.23 -3.46
CA ASP A 16 7.88 -0.52 -3.73
C ASP A 16 7.04 -0.37 -2.45
N ALA A 17 7.52 -0.88 -1.31
CA ALA A 17 6.84 -0.73 -0.03
C ALA A 17 6.61 0.76 0.32
N LYS A 18 7.62 1.61 0.13
CA LYS A 18 7.51 3.07 0.32
C LYS A 18 6.51 3.70 -0.64
N THR A 19 6.48 3.24 -1.89
CA THR A 19 5.53 3.73 -2.91
C THR A 19 4.09 3.42 -2.51
N TRP A 20 3.82 2.19 -2.06
CA TRP A 20 2.49 1.81 -1.55
C TRP A 20 2.12 2.56 -0.27
N GLY A 21 3.07 2.79 0.63
CA GLY A 21 2.86 3.63 1.81
C GLY A 21 2.44 5.06 1.46
N SER A 22 3.14 5.69 0.50
CA SER A 22 2.77 7.04 0.04
C SER A 22 1.40 7.07 -0.65
N ALA A 23 1.06 6.04 -1.42
CA ALA A 23 -0.28 5.91 -2.00
C ALA A 23 -1.37 5.79 -0.91
N ALA A 24 -1.10 5.05 0.17
CA ALA A 24 -1.98 4.96 1.32
C ALA A 24 -2.21 6.33 1.96
N GLU A 25 -1.14 7.08 2.26
CA GLU A 25 -1.24 8.43 2.84
C GLU A 25 -2.07 9.37 1.97
N ARG A 26 -1.87 9.36 0.65
CA ARG A 26 -2.67 10.15 -0.29
C ARG A 26 -4.15 9.77 -0.27
N ALA A 27 -4.45 8.47 -0.28
CA ALA A 27 -5.83 7.99 -0.20
C ALA A 27 -6.51 8.43 1.11
N ALA A 28 -5.79 8.37 2.24
CA ALA A 28 -6.27 8.85 3.53
C ALA A 28 -6.52 10.37 3.52
N ALA A 29 -5.61 11.15 2.95
CA ALA A 29 -5.76 12.60 2.83
C ALA A 29 -6.97 12.99 1.98
N ILE A 30 -7.17 12.35 0.82
CA ILE A 30 -8.33 12.57 -0.05
C ILE A 30 -9.62 12.18 0.67
N ARG A 31 -9.63 11.04 1.38
CA ARG A 31 -10.78 10.60 2.19
C ARG A 31 -11.12 11.63 3.26
N GLY A 32 -10.13 12.14 3.99
CA GLY A 32 -10.32 13.18 5.00
C GLY A 32 -10.89 14.47 4.41
N ALA A 33 -10.35 14.93 3.28
CA ALA A 33 -10.85 16.10 2.58
C ALA A 33 -12.31 15.92 2.12
N LEU A 34 -12.64 14.78 1.52
CA LEU A 34 -14.00 14.46 1.08
C LEU A 34 -14.98 14.32 2.27
N ALA A 35 -14.50 13.79 3.40
CA ALA A 35 -15.28 13.67 4.63
C ALA A 35 -15.67 15.04 5.23
N GLY A 36 -14.91 16.10 4.92
CA GLY A 36 -15.23 17.48 5.31
C GLY A 36 -16.19 18.21 4.36
N VAL A 37 -16.32 17.75 3.12
CA VAL A 37 -17.24 18.33 2.13
C VAL A 37 -18.55 17.55 2.16
N ASP A 38 -19.50 18.00 2.98
CA ASP A 38 -20.90 17.52 2.93
C ASP A 38 -21.84 18.71 2.67
N LEU A 39 -22.96 18.41 2.03
CA LEU A 39 -23.99 19.40 1.77
C LEU A 39 -24.89 19.51 3.01
N PRO A 40 -25.13 20.73 3.53
CA PRO A 40 -25.96 20.89 4.71
C PRO A 40 -27.39 20.41 4.41
N ASN A 41 -28.09 19.94 5.45
CA ASN A 41 -29.39 19.28 5.30
C ASN A 41 -30.46 20.16 4.66
N ASP A 42 -30.30 21.47 4.74
CA ASP A 42 -31.16 22.52 4.19
C ASP A 42 -30.74 22.98 2.78
N ALA A 43 -29.58 22.58 2.26
CA ALA A 43 -29.11 22.94 0.92
C ALA A 43 -30.06 22.48 -0.20
N PHE A 44 -30.95 21.54 0.11
CA PHE A 44 -31.95 21.04 -0.81
C PHE A 44 -33.33 21.11 -0.17
N SER A 45 -34.10 22.13 -0.55
CA SER A 45 -35.55 22.17 -0.31
C SER A 45 -36.24 20.92 -0.89
N MET A 46 -37.51 20.68 -0.57
CA MET A 46 -38.28 19.48 -0.98
C MET A 46 -38.08 19.02 -2.44
N TRP A 47 -37.82 19.96 -3.35
CA TRP A 47 -37.61 19.71 -4.78
C TRP A 47 -36.21 19.17 -5.14
N GLY A 48 -35.21 19.36 -4.28
CA GLY A 48 -33.83 18.88 -4.44
C GLY A 48 -33.49 17.64 -3.61
N TYR A 49 -34.42 17.11 -2.81
CA TYR A 49 -34.17 16.01 -1.87
C TYR A 49 -33.58 14.76 -2.54
N GLY A 50 -34.11 14.37 -3.71
CA GLY A 50 -33.59 13.21 -4.45
C GLY A 50 -32.14 13.38 -4.90
N LEU A 51 -31.75 14.59 -5.31
CA LEU A 51 -30.37 14.92 -5.66
C LEU A 51 -29.46 14.88 -4.42
N ALA A 52 -29.94 15.36 -3.27
CA ALA A 52 -29.20 15.30 -2.00
C ALA A 52 -28.91 13.87 -1.56
N VAL A 53 -29.92 12.98 -1.65
CA VAL A 53 -29.77 11.56 -1.33
C VAL A 53 -28.77 10.90 -2.29
N GLY A 54 -28.89 11.16 -3.59
CA GLY A 54 -27.94 10.65 -4.60
C GLY A 54 -26.51 11.11 -4.34
N TYR A 55 -26.29 12.40 -4.09
CA TYR A 55 -24.99 12.96 -3.72
C TYR A 55 -24.40 12.27 -2.49
N ARG A 56 -25.17 12.13 -1.41
CA ARG A 56 -24.71 11.49 -0.17
C ARG A 56 -24.39 10.01 -0.37
N SER A 57 -25.18 9.31 -1.18
CA SER A 57 -24.92 7.92 -1.53
C SER A 57 -23.58 7.78 -2.27
N ILE A 58 -23.37 8.59 -3.31
CA ILE A 58 -22.12 8.60 -4.09
C ILE A 58 -20.93 8.94 -3.17
N ARG A 59 -21.07 9.98 -2.35
CA ARG A 59 -20.06 10.40 -1.38
C ARG A 59 -19.71 9.27 -0.41
N THR A 60 -20.71 8.57 0.13
CA THR A 60 -20.51 7.44 1.05
C THR A 60 -19.77 6.30 0.36
N HIS A 61 -20.11 5.97 -0.89
CA HIS A 61 -19.39 4.98 -1.68
C HIS A 61 -17.94 5.38 -1.93
N LEU A 62 -17.67 6.64 -2.30
CA LEU A 62 -16.31 7.14 -2.49
C LEU A 62 -15.49 7.07 -1.20
N LEU A 63 -16.04 7.49 -0.06
CA LEU A 63 -15.38 7.39 1.24
C LEU A 63 -15.06 5.94 1.62
N THR A 64 -15.96 5.01 1.31
CA THR A 64 -15.77 3.58 1.57
C THR A 64 -14.68 3.00 0.67
N ASN A 65 -14.70 3.33 -0.62
CA ASN A 65 -13.70 2.86 -1.58
C ASN A 65 -12.30 3.41 -1.26
N LEU A 66 -12.20 4.69 -0.91
CA LEU A 66 -10.93 5.29 -0.48
C LEU A 66 -10.41 4.67 0.83
N GLY A 67 -11.32 4.33 1.76
CA GLY A 67 -10.96 3.60 2.98
C GLY A 67 -10.42 2.21 2.69
N THR A 68 -11.13 1.44 1.88
CA THR A 68 -10.73 0.09 1.47
C THR A 68 -9.40 0.11 0.71
N GLY A 69 -9.23 1.04 -0.23
CA GLY A 69 -7.99 1.21 -0.98
C GLY A 69 -6.80 1.59 -0.09
N ASN A 70 -7.01 2.49 0.88
CA ASN A 70 -5.98 2.82 1.87
C ASN A 70 -5.52 1.58 2.67
N GLU A 71 -6.46 0.76 3.15
CA GLU A 71 -6.13 -0.47 3.88
C GLU A 71 -5.37 -1.48 3.01
N GLN A 72 -5.76 -1.62 1.74
CA GLN A 72 -5.08 -2.48 0.77
C GLN A 72 -3.64 -2.01 0.50
N TYR A 73 -3.41 -0.71 0.31
CA TYR A 73 -2.07 -0.15 0.12
C TYR A 73 -1.17 -0.35 1.34
N LEU A 74 -1.70 -0.18 2.55
CA LEU A 74 -0.97 -0.49 3.79
C LEU A 74 -0.66 -2.00 3.90
N GLY A 75 -1.58 -2.86 3.46
CA GLY A 75 -1.37 -4.30 3.39
C GLY A 75 -0.20 -4.66 2.48
N LEU A 76 -0.18 -4.12 1.26
CA LEU A 76 0.90 -4.32 0.29
C LEU A 76 2.25 -3.83 0.82
N GLN A 77 2.28 -2.62 1.41
CA GLN A 77 3.48 -2.09 2.05
C GLN A 77 4.04 -3.08 3.08
N ARG A 78 3.21 -3.59 4.00
CA ARG A 78 3.65 -4.53 5.05
C ARG A 78 4.18 -5.84 4.46
N VAL A 79 3.49 -6.39 3.46
CA VAL A 79 3.92 -7.65 2.81
C VAL A 79 5.27 -7.47 2.13
N LEU A 80 5.46 -6.37 1.40
CA LEU A 80 6.72 -6.09 0.72
C LEU A 80 7.87 -5.82 1.69
N THR A 81 7.62 -5.09 2.79
CA THR A 81 8.62 -4.92 3.85
C THR A 81 9.00 -6.25 4.49
N ALA A 82 8.03 -7.12 4.80
CA ALA A 82 8.29 -8.43 5.38
C ALA A 82 9.05 -9.35 4.41
N ALA A 83 8.68 -9.33 3.13
CA ALA A 83 9.41 -10.05 2.08
C ALA A 83 10.86 -9.57 1.99
N GLY A 84 11.08 -8.25 1.97
CA GLY A 84 12.42 -7.67 1.97
C GLY A 84 13.25 -8.15 3.16
N MET A 85 12.71 -8.06 4.38
CA MET A 85 13.42 -8.54 5.57
C MET A 85 13.81 -10.03 5.47
N THR A 86 12.88 -10.87 5.00
CA THR A 86 13.13 -12.30 4.85
C THR A 86 14.23 -12.59 3.82
N TYR A 87 14.25 -11.86 2.71
CA TYR A 87 15.31 -11.97 1.70
C TYR A 87 16.66 -11.55 2.27
N HIS A 88 16.71 -10.42 2.99
CA HIS A 88 17.95 -9.92 3.58
C HIS A 88 18.53 -10.90 4.62
N GLU A 89 17.69 -11.45 5.50
CA GLU A 89 18.11 -12.47 6.47
C GLU A 89 18.63 -13.74 5.79
N ALA A 90 18.02 -14.15 4.67
CA ALA A 90 18.47 -15.29 3.89
C ALA A 90 19.82 -15.05 3.20
N GLU A 91 20.04 -13.83 2.68
CA GLU A 91 21.33 -13.42 2.09
C GLU A 91 22.44 -13.41 3.15
N GLU A 92 22.22 -12.79 4.31
CA GLU A 92 23.20 -12.77 5.41
C GLU A 92 23.54 -14.18 5.90
N ALA A 93 22.54 -15.06 6.01
CA ALA A 93 22.75 -16.46 6.39
C ALA A 93 23.55 -17.23 5.34
N ALA A 94 23.32 -16.96 4.05
CA ALA A 94 24.09 -17.58 2.97
C ALA A 94 25.55 -17.09 2.98
N GLU A 95 25.77 -15.78 3.10
CA GLU A 95 27.11 -15.17 3.16
C GLU A 95 27.93 -15.69 4.34
N THR A 96 27.30 -15.82 5.52
CA THR A 96 27.94 -16.41 6.70
C THR A 96 28.39 -17.84 6.44
N ARG A 97 27.51 -18.67 5.85
CA ARG A 97 27.85 -20.07 5.51
C ARG A 97 28.96 -20.16 4.48
N PHE A 98 28.97 -19.30 3.47
CA PHE A 98 30.04 -19.26 2.48
C PHE A 98 31.39 -18.88 3.12
N THR A 99 31.38 -17.91 4.03
CA THR A 99 32.57 -17.48 4.76
C THR A 99 33.13 -18.60 5.65
N ASP A 100 32.26 -19.34 6.34
CA ASP A 100 32.66 -20.46 7.17
C ASP A 100 33.21 -21.63 6.35
N LEU A 101 32.59 -21.95 5.20
CA LEU A 101 33.11 -22.96 4.27
C LEU A 101 34.47 -22.58 3.69
N ALA A 102 34.67 -21.30 3.34
CA ALA A 102 35.94 -20.81 2.83
C ALA A 102 37.07 -21.00 3.86
N LYS A 103 36.81 -20.70 5.14
CA LYS A 103 37.76 -20.93 6.23
C LYS A 103 38.11 -22.41 6.41
N GLN A 104 37.12 -23.32 6.31
CA GLN A 104 37.34 -24.76 6.43
C GLN A 104 38.19 -25.35 5.29
N ILE A 105 38.26 -24.69 4.13
CA ILE A 105 39.07 -25.13 2.99
C ILE A 105 40.52 -24.63 3.11
N GLU A 106 40.74 -23.53 3.83
CA GLU A 106 42.08 -22.96 4.07
C GLU A 106 42.84 -23.63 5.22
N GLU A 107 42.16 -24.39 6.08
CA GLU A 107 42.72 -25.21 7.19
C GLU A 107 43.10 -26.64 6.75
#